data_AF-A0A2T2U886-F1
#
_entry.id   AF-A0A2T2U886-F1
#
_cell.length_a   1.000
_cell.length_b   1.000
_cell.length_c   1.000
_cell.angle_alpha   90.00
_cell.angle_beta   90.00
_cell.angle_gamma   90.00
#
_symmetry.space_group_name_H-M   'P 1'
#
loop_
_entity.id
_entity.type
_entity.pdbx_description
1 polymer ?
#
loop_
_entity_poly.entity_id
_entity_poly.type
_entity_poly.pdbx_seq_one_letter_code
_entity_poly.pdbx_strand_id
1 'polypeptide(L)' 'MPLTPDQQRAVANHLRSRAQPPQCPICGASNMVVQEEITLLPTMGKDAPDEPMINVACKYCGHVLNFSPSMLGLSVE' A
#
# COMPACT_ATOMS: atom_id res chain seq x y z
N MET A 1 33.37 -0.23 13.13
CA MET A 1 33.94 0.92 12.41
C MET A 1 32.94 1.36 11.36
N PRO A 2 32.49 2.63 11.33
CA PRO A 2 31.48 3.11 10.38
C PRO A 2 32.08 3.34 8.98
N LEU A 3 31.23 3.35 7.95
CA LEU A 3 31.60 3.73 6.59
C LEU A 3 31.94 5.23 6.52
N THR A 4 32.98 5.61 5.78
CA THR A 4 33.31 7.02 5.51
C THR A 4 32.23 7.68 4.63
N PRO A 5 32.10 9.02 4.62
CA PRO A 5 31.10 9.71 3.80
C PRO A 5 31.15 9.33 2.32
N ASP A 6 32.35 9.14 1.76
CA ASP A 6 32.52 8.79 0.35
C ASP A 6 32.26 7.31 0.07
N GLN A 7 32.48 6.42 1.04
CA GLN A 7 32.01 5.03 0.97
C GLN A 7 30.48 4.96 1.00
N GLN A 8 29.82 5.73 1.87
CA GLN A 8 28.35 5.81 1.92
C GLN A 8 27.77 6.32 0.60
N ARG A 9 28.38 7.36 0.01
CA ARG A 9 28.03 7.88 -1.32
C ARG A 9 28.20 6.82 -2.41
N ALA A 10 29.30 6.07 -2.41
CA ALA A 10 29.55 4.98 -3.37
C ALA A 10 28.49 3.86 -3.27
N VAL A 11 28.15 3.43 -2.06
CA VAL A 11 27.10 2.41 -1.82
C VAL A 11 25.74 2.90 -2.28
N ALA A 12 25.35 4.14 -1.93
CA ALA A 12 24.08 4.72 -2.38
C ALA A 12 23.99 4.83 -3.91
N ASN A 13 25.08 5.21 -4.57
CA ASN A 13 25.13 5.28 -6.04
C ASN A 13 25.12 3.90 -6.71
N HIS A 14 25.69 2.87 -6.06
CA HIS A 14 25.64 1.49 -6.55
C HIS A 14 24.22 0.90 -6.47
N LEU A 15 23.57 1.00 -5.30
CA LEU A 15 22.21 0.48 -5.10
C LEU A 15 21.21 1.14 -6.06
N ARG A 16 21.30 2.46 -6.25
CA ARG A 16 20.43 3.21 -7.19
C ARG A 16 20.62 2.87 -8.66
N SER A 17 21.76 2.31 -9.07
CA SER A 17 22.10 2.08 -10.48
C SER A 17 22.04 0.61 -10.92
N ARG A 18 21.96 -0.35 -9.99
CA ARG A 18 21.96 -1.79 -10.33
C ARG A 18 21.05 -2.68 -9.49
N ALA A 19 20.48 -2.22 -8.37
CA ALA A 19 19.50 -3.02 -7.66
C ALA A 19 18.13 -2.94 -8.35
N GLN A 20 17.33 -4.01 -8.25
CA GLN A 20 15.88 -3.83 -8.32
C GLN A 20 15.45 -2.82 -7.24
N PRO A 21 14.31 -2.12 -7.40
CA PRO A 21 13.76 -1.37 -6.28
C PRO A 21 13.74 -2.26 -5.04
N PRO A 22 14.10 -1.75 -3.85
CA PRO A 22 13.57 -2.40 -2.67
C PRO A 22 12.06 -2.43 -2.87
N GLN A 23 11.43 -3.53 -2.46
CA GLN A 23 10.05 -3.41 -2.08
C GLN A 23 10.02 -2.30 -1.00
N CYS A 24 9.41 -1.15 -1.35
CA CYS A 24 9.13 0.00 -0.49
C CYS A 24 8.75 -0.49 0.93
N PRO A 25 9.11 0.16 2.08
CA PRO A 25 9.18 -0.44 3.52
C PRO A 25 6.90 -1.27 5.31
N ILE A 26 5.65 -1.84 5.08
CA ILE A 26 5.08 -2.88 4.16
C ILE A 26 3.89 -2.38 3.31
N CYS A 27 4.09 -2.24 1.98
CA CYS A 27 3.23 -1.56 1.00
C CYS A 27 2.52 -2.30 -0.16
N GLY A 28 2.61 -3.62 -0.33
CA GLY A 28 1.73 -4.42 -1.23
C GLY A 28 2.32 -5.17 -2.45
N ALA A 29 2.38 -4.64 -3.67
CA ALA A 29 2.85 -3.28 -3.95
C ALA A 29 4.07 -2.92 -3.06
N SER A 30 4.87 -3.96 -2.73
CA SER A 30 5.87 -4.06 -1.65
C SER A 30 5.40 -4.69 -0.29
N ASN A 31 4.58 -5.78 -0.31
CA ASN A 31 3.88 -6.61 0.74
C ASN A 31 2.98 -5.90 1.80
N MET A 32 1.81 -6.38 2.28
CA MET A 32 0.66 -5.48 2.65
C MET A 32 0.04 -5.50 4.09
N VAL A 33 -1.01 -4.70 4.36
CA VAL A 33 -2.02 -4.88 5.47
C VAL A 33 -3.45 -4.47 5.11
N VAL A 34 -4.46 -5.13 5.70
CA VAL A 34 -5.89 -4.75 5.71
C VAL A 34 -6.21 -3.88 6.93
N GLN A 35 -7.24 -3.02 6.87
CA GLN A 35 -7.78 -2.23 7.99
C GLN A 35 -9.15 -2.76 8.43
N GLU A 36 -9.50 -2.62 9.71
CA GLU A 36 -10.76 -3.11 10.29
C GLU A 36 -11.98 -2.26 9.90
N GLU A 37 -11.78 -0.95 9.75
CA GLU A 37 -12.83 -0.02 9.31
C GLU A 37 -13.15 -0.24 7.83
N ILE A 38 -14.38 -0.66 7.54
CA ILE A 38 -14.93 -0.72 6.18
C ILE A 38 -15.38 0.70 5.80
N THR A 39 -14.85 1.24 4.70
CA THR A 39 -15.35 2.52 4.17
C THR A 39 -16.54 2.26 3.26
N LEU A 40 -17.70 2.81 3.64
CA LEU A 40 -18.81 3.02 2.73
C LEU A 40 -18.42 4.13 1.72
N LEU A 41 -18.34 3.80 0.43
CA LEU A 41 -18.10 4.78 -0.63
C LEU A 41 -19.41 5.15 -1.33
N PRO A 42 -19.76 6.45 -1.46
CA PRO A 42 -20.94 6.86 -2.19
C PRO A 42 -20.80 6.51 -3.67
N THR A 43 -21.74 5.72 -4.17
CA THR A 43 -21.83 5.38 -5.58
C THR A 43 -22.27 6.61 -6.39
N MET A 44 -21.90 6.67 -7.68
CA MET A 44 -22.10 7.87 -8.53
C MET A 44 -23.55 8.00 -9.05
N GLY A 45 -24.51 8.03 -8.13
CA GLY A 45 -25.92 8.33 -8.36
C GLY A 45 -26.54 8.85 -7.05
N LYS A 46 -27.38 9.90 -7.13
CA LYS A 46 -27.91 10.59 -5.93
C LYS A 46 -28.72 9.72 -4.98
N ASP A 47 -29.23 8.61 -5.48
CA ASP A 47 -30.19 7.72 -4.80
C ASP A 47 -29.70 6.26 -4.79
N ALA A 48 -28.40 6.05 -5.08
CA ALA A 48 -27.77 4.72 -5.08
C ALA A 48 -27.11 4.44 -3.71
N PRO A 49 -27.12 3.19 -3.22
CA PRO A 49 -26.55 2.86 -1.92
C PRO A 49 -25.03 2.99 -1.91
N ASP A 50 -24.47 3.34 -0.75
CA ASP A 50 -23.01 3.34 -0.56
C ASP A 50 -22.47 1.90 -0.65
N GLU A 51 -21.38 1.69 -1.39
CA GLU A 51 -20.74 0.37 -1.49
C GLU A 51 -19.75 0.17 -0.34
N PRO A 52 -19.84 -0.94 0.44
CA PRO A 52 -18.86 -1.26 1.47
C PRO A 52 -17.54 -1.68 0.84
N MET A 53 -16.44 -1.04 1.24
CA MET A 53 -15.10 -1.32 0.71
C MET A 53 -14.14 -1.75 1.82
N ILE A 54 -13.44 -2.86 1.57
CA ILE A 54 -12.39 -3.38 2.43
C ILE A 54 -11.11 -2.56 2.19
N ASN A 55 -10.68 -1.85 3.22
CA ASN A 55 -9.54 -0.93 3.21
C ASN A 55 -8.22 -1.67 3.43
N VAL A 56 -7.17 -1.32 2.69
CA VAL A 56 -5.90 -2.08 2.66
C VAL A 56 -4.69 -1.13 2.60
N ALA A 57 -4.10 -0.82 3.76
CA ALA A 57 -3.03 0.17 3.92
C ALA A 57 -1.60 -0.31 3.59
N CYS A 58 -0.82 0.59 3.00
CA CYS A 58 0.59 0.44 2.71
C CYS A 58 1.43 1.01 3.88
N LYS A 59 1.78 0.15 4.83
CA LYS A 59 2.39 0.45 6.14
C LYS A 59 3.65 1.34 6.12
N TYR A 60 4.39 1.47 5.01
CA TYR A 60 5.53 2.40 4.92
C TYR A 60 5.15 3.86 4.66
N CYS A 61 3.95 4.15 4.13
CA CYS A 61 3.45 5.53 3.98
C CYS A 61 1.96 5.71 4.36
N GLY A 62 1.32 4.67 4.90
CA GLY A 62 -0.09 4.64 5.30
C GLY A 62 -1.11 4.39 4.17
N HIS A 63 -0.71 4.38 2.89
CA HIS A 63 -1.64 4.52 1.76
C HIS A 63 -2.67 3.37 1.62
N VAL A 64 -3.95 3.69 1.76
CA VAL A 64 -5.07 2.74 1.69
C VAL A 64 -5.51 2.47 0.24
N LEU A 65 -5.62 1.18 -0.11
CA LEU A 65 -6.29 0.65 -1.29
C LEU A 65 -7.65 0.06 -0.90
N ASN A 66 -8.69 0.34 -1.67
CA ASN A 66 -10.06 -0.03 -1.33
C ASN A 66 -10.53 -1.14 -2.29
N PHE A 67 -10.96 -2.28 -1.75
CA PHE A 67 -11.40 -3.45 -2.52
C PHE A 67 -12.87 -3.79 -2.23
N SER A 68 -13.63 -4.07 -3.29
CA SER A 68 -15.03 -4.51 -3.15
C SER A 68 -15.08 -5.95 -2.59
N PRO A 69 -15.87 -6.24 -1.54
CA PRO A 69 -16.01 -7.57 -0.96
C PRO A 69 -16.40 -8.63 -1.99
N SER A 70 -17.34 -8.30 -2.89
CA SER A 70 -17.84 -9.24 -3.90
C SER A 70 -16.76 -9.66 -4.91
N MET A 71 -15.85 -8.74 -5.27
CA MET A 71 -14.67 -9.03 -6.10
C MET A 71 -13.63 -9.90 -5.38
N LEU A 72 -13.69 -9.98 -4.06
CA LEU A 72 -12.90 -10.89 -3.22
C LEU A 72 -13.67 -12.17 -2.85
N GLY A 73 -14.91 -12.36 -3.35
CA GLY A 73 -15.77 -13.50 -3.05
C GLY A 73 -16.42 -13.46 -1.66
N LEU A 74 -16.52 -12.28 -1.04
CA LEU A 74 -17.03 -12.07 0.31
C LEU A 74 -18.41 -11.39 0.30
N SER A 75 -19.24 -11.76 1.28
CA SER A 75 -20.42 -11.00 1.67
C SER A 75 -20.12 -10.26 2.97
N VAL A 76 -20.64 -9.04 3.10
CA VAL A 76 -20.61 -8.23 4.32
C VAL A 76 -22.08 -7.91 4.65
N GLU A 77 -22.46 -8.09 5.91
CA GLU A 77 -23.79 -7.80 6.47
C GLU A 77 -23.75 -6.54 7.35
#